data_AF-A0A950GZH9-F1
#
_entry.id   AF-A0A950GZH9-F1
#
_cell.length_a   1.000
_cell.length_b   1.000
_cell.length_c   1.000
_cell.angle_alpha   90.00
_cell.angle_beta   90.00
_cell.angle_gamma   90.00
#
_symmetry.space_group_name_H-M   'P 1'
#
loop_
_entity.id
_entity.type
_entity.pdbx_description
1 polymer ?
#
loop_
_entity_poly.entity_id
_entity_poly.type
_entity_poly.pdbx_seq_one_letter_code
_entity_poly.pdbx_strand_id
1 'polypeptide(L)'
;MALTDVDLGAVDLCDLDLFADGFPDDLFVTLRRQAPCWWQAPGPHTPDGVGFWVLSRHGDVAAAASDARTFSSERGPGAEGGGTIIQDLPYGFAPGVLLNMTDDTRHHHVRRVLTPVVSPRRLAALAPELRTRAR
;
A
#
# COMPACT_ATOMS: atom_id res chain seq x y z
N MET A 1 11.69 12.91 24.22
CA MET A 1 12.80 12.29 23.46
C MET A 1 13.01 13.15 22.23
N ALA A 2 14.20 13.71 22.03
CA ALA A 2 14.47 14.52 20.83
C ALA A 2 14.45 13.58 19.64
N LEU A 3 13.64 13.88 18.62
CA LEU A 3 13.60 13.13 17.38
C LEU A 3 14.94 13.35 16.68
N THR A 4 15.73 12.28 16.53
CA THR A 4 16.99 12.34 15.79
C THR A 4 16.66 12.28 14.31
N ASP A 5 17.12 13.26 13.55
CA ASP A 5 16.90 13.28 12.10
C ASP A 5 17.67 12.12 11.46
N VAL A 6 16.95 11.28 10.72
CA VAL A 6 17.53 10.14 10.00
C VAL A 6 18.15 10.64 8.70
N ASP A 7 19.37 10.18 8.38
CA ASP A 7 19.98 10.47 7.08
C ASP A 7 19.27 9.67 5.98
N LEU A 8 18.43 10.36 5.20
CA LEU A 8 17.66 9.75 4.11
C LEU A 8 18.55 9.22 2.97
N GLY A 9 19.80 9.67 2.85
CA GLY A 9 20.72 9.21 1.81
C GLY A 9 21.20 7.77 2.01
N ALA A 10 21.09 7.25 3.24
CA ALA A 10 21.50 5.89 3.60
C ALA A 10 20.30 4.93 3.82
N VAL A 11 19.08 5.39 3.56
CA VAL A 11 17.84 4.63 3.81
C VAL A 11 17.47 3.79 2.60
N ASP A 12 17.19 2.50 2.84
CA ASP A 12 16.52 1.60 1.90
C ASP A 12 15.24 1.07 2.57
N LEU A 13 14.06 1.55 2.15
CA LEU A 13 12.78 1.06 2.69
C LEU A 13 12.46 -0.39 2.30
N CYS A 14 13.25 -1.00 1.42
CA CYS A 14 13.12 -2.42 1.09
C CYS A 14 14.03 -3.30 1.95
N ASP A 15 14.94 -2.71 2.74
CA ASP A 15 15.66 -3.44 3.78
C ASP A 15 14.71 -3.76 4.94
N LEU A 16 14.41 -5.05 5.11
CA LEU A 16 13.45 -5.50 6.11
C LEU A 16 13.99 -5.42 7.54
N ASP A 17 15.31 -5.29 7.73
CA ASP A 17 15.90 -5.11 9.06
C ASP A 17 15.45 -3.78 9.69
N LEU A 18 15.12 -2.77 8.86
CA LEU A 18 14.53 -1.51 9.31
C LEU A 18 13.19 -1.68 10.03
N PHE A 19 12.48 -2.79 9.76
CA PHE A 19 11.16 -3.09 10.32
C PHE A 19 11.20 -4.19 11.40
N ALA A 20 12.38 -4.73 11.71
CA ALA A 20 12.55 -5.86 12.62
C ALA A 20 12.05 -5.55 14.05
N ASP A 21 12.22 -4.31 14.50
CA ASP A 21 11.81 -3.85 15.84
C ASP A 21 10.48 -3.08 15.83
N GLY A 22 9.71 -3.19 14.74
CA GLY A 22 8.44 -2.49 14.54
C GLY A 22 8.52 -1.43 13.44
N PHE A 23 7.51 -0.57 13.37
CA PHE A 23 7.46 0.46 12.34
C PHE A 23 8.50 1.57 12.62
N PRO A 24 9.30 2.02 11.62
CA PRO A 24 10.37 2.99 11.83
C PRO A 24 9.81 4.43 11.91
N ASP A 25 9.16 4.77 13.01
CA ASP A 25 8.47 6.06 13.19
C ASP A 25 9.38 7.28 12.97
N ASP A 26 10.60 7.28 13.51
CA ASP A 26 11.55 8.39 13.40
C ASP A 26 11.95 8.71 11.94
N LEU A 27 12.06 7.66 11.12
CA LEU A 27 12.29 7.80 9.68
C LEU A 27 11.10 8.48 9.00
N PHE A 28 9.88 8.00 9.26
CA PHE A 28 8.69 8.58 8.65
C PHE A 28 8.38 9.99 9.17
N VAL A 29 8.79 10.33 10.40
CA VAL A 29 8.81 11.72 10.89
C VAL A 29 9.76 12.57 10.06
N THR A 30 10.97 12.08 9.80
CA THR A 30 11.97 12.78 8.99
C THR A 30 11.47 12.99 7.56
N LEU A 31 10.93 11.94 6.91
CA LEU A 31 10.32 12.02 5.57
C LEU A 31 9.23 13.10 5.52
N ARG A 32 8.28 13.08 6.46
CA ARG A 32 7.18 14.08 6.47
C ARG A 32 7.66 15.52 6.57
N ARG A 33 8.75 15.75 7.30
CA ARG A 33 9.30 17.09 7.54
C ARG A 33 10.18 17.56 6.39
N GLN A 34 11.06 16.70 5.89
CA GLN A 34 12.15 17.08 4.98
C GLN A 34 11.88 16.69 3.51
N ALA A 35 11.25 15.55 3.25
CA ALA A 35 11.04 15.00 1.91
C ALA A 35 9.68 14.27 1.82
N PRO A 36 8.54 15.00 1.87
CA PRO A 36 7.23 14.38 2.01
C PRO A 36 6.78 13.56 0.78
N CYS A 37 7.31 13.92 -0.38
CA CYS A 37 7.29 13.15 -1.62
C CYS A 37 8.76 12.90 -1.98
N TRP A 38 9.25 11.69 -1.71
CA TRP A 38 10.66 11.33 -1.85
C TRP A 38 10.81 10.24 -2.91
N TRP A 39 11.82 10.36 -3.77
CA TRP A 39 12.20 9.31 -4.70
C TRP A 39 13.24 8.40 -4.03
N GLN A 40 12.88 7.14 -3.80
CA GLN A 40 13.83 6.10 -3.43
C GLN A 40 14.44 5.52 -4.70
N ALA A 41 15.73 5.76 -4.92
CA ALA A 41 16.48 5.06 -5.96
C ALA A 41 16.57 3.55 -5.63
N PRO A 42 16.69 2.67 -6.64
CA PRO A 42 16.81 1.24 -6.39
C PRO A 42 18.08 0.93 -5.59
N GLY A 43 17.89 0.23 -4.47
CA GLY A 43 18.94 -0.27 -3.58
C GLY A 43 19.10 -1.79 -3.66
N PRO A 44 20.00 -2.36 -2.85
CA PRO A 44 20.29 -3.80 -2.82
C PRO A 44 19.06 -4.68 -2.54
N HIS A 45 18.08 -4.17 -1.78
CA HIS A 45 16.89 -4.91 -1.40
C HIS A 45 15.67 -4.55 -2.25
N THR A 46 15.78 -3.55 -3.13
CA THR A 46 14.66 -3.06 -3.93
C THR A 46 14.25 -4.11 -4.96
N PRO A 47 12.99 -4.60 -4.93
CA PRO A 47 12.48 -5.52 -5.93
C PRO A 47 12.65 -4.98 -7.36
N ASP A 48 12.88 -5.89 -8.30
CA ASP A 48 12.95 -5.62 -9.74
C ASP A 48 14.05 -4.62 -10.18
N GLY A 49 14.86 -4.11 -9.24
CA GLY A 49 15.87 -3.09 -9.48
C GLY A 49 15.27 -1.74 -9.89
N VAL A 50 14.01 -1.47 -9.55
CA VAL A 50 13.28 -0.26 -9.95
C VAL A 50 12.97 0.60 -8.71
N GLY A 51 13.34 1.89 -8.76
CA GLY A 51 13.02 2.84 -7.71
C GLY A 51 11.54 3.22 -7.65
N PHE A 52 11.11 3.85 -6.57
CA PHE A 52 9.72 4.24 -6.37
C PHE A 52 9.56 5.55 -5.59
N TRP A 53 8.38 6.17 -5.75
CA TRP A 53 7.99 7.35 -4.99
C TRP A 53 7.40 6.96 -3.64
N VAL A 54 7.81 7.69 -2.60
CA VAL A 54 7.33 7.53 -1.22
C VAL A 54 6.53 8.77 -0.82
N LEU A 55 5.24 8.58 -0.60
CA LEU A 55 4.35 9.61 -0.05
C LEU A 55 4.22 9.38 1.47
N SER A 56 4.68 10.33 2.28
CA SER A 56 4.75 10.15 3.74
C SER A 56 3.73 10.99 4.52
N ARG A 57 3.11 12.00 3.89
CA ARG A 57 2.05 12.80 4.50
C ARG A 57 0.69 12.21 4.19
N HIS A 58 -0.19 12.24 5.20
CA HIS A 58 -1.58 11.79 5.07
C HIS A 58 -2.31 12.43 3.88
N GLY A 59 -2.16 13.75 3.67
CA GLY A 59 -2.83 14.45 2.58
C GLY A 59 -2.43 13.94 1.19
N ASP A 60 -1.14 13.66 0.98
CA ASP A 60 -0.61 13.19 -0.30
C ASP A 60 -1.06 11.74 -0.56
N VAL A 61 -1.00 10.89 0.47
CA VAL A 61 -1.48 9.50 0.40
C VAL A 61 -2.97 9.44 0.10
N ALA A 62 -3.78 10.25 0.80
CA ALA A 62 -5.23 10.28 0.60
C ALA A 62 -5.59 10.79 -0.80
N ALA A 63 -4.87 11.80 -1.31
CA ALA A 63 -5.06 12.29 -2.66
C ALA A 63 -4.77 11.20 -3.70
N ALA A 64 -3.62 10.53 -3.60
CA ALA A 64 -3.24 9.44 -4.52
C ALA A 64 -4.23 8.27 -4.45
N ALA A 65 -4.61 7.83 -3.24
CA ALA A 65 -5.56 6.74 -3.04
C ALA A 65 -6.97 7.04 -3.59
N SER A 66 -7.33 8.31 -3.74
CA SER A 66 -8.62 8.73 -4.29
C SER A 66 -8.63 8.91 -5.81
N ASP A 67 -7.45 9.01 -6.45
CA ASP A 67 -7.31 9.19 -7.90
C ASP A 67 -6.84 7.90 -8.58
N ALA A 68 -7.72 6.91 -8.61
CA ALA A 68 -7.46 5.61 -9.23
C ALA A 68 -7.22 5.67 -10.77
N ARG A 69 -7.52 6.80 -11.42
CA ARG A 69 -7.25 6.99 -12.84
C ARG A 69 -5.78 7.33 -13.09
N THR A 70 -5.19 8.10 -12.19
CA THR A 70 -3.76 8.45 -12.25
C THR A 70 -2.91 7.37 -11.58
N PHE A 71 -3.36 6.85 -10.44
CA PHE A 71 -2.67 5.83 -9.65
C PHE A 71 -3.41 4.49 -9.75
N SER A 72 -3.13 3.76 -10.84
CA SER A 72 -3.66 2.42 -11.07
C SER A 72 -3.27 1.45 -9.95
N SER A 73 -4.20 0.59 -9.53
CA SER A 73 -3.92 -0.55 -8.64
C SER A 73 -3.59 -1.83 -9.43
N GLU A 74 -3.71 -1.76 -10.76
CA GLU A 74 -3.46 -2.88 -11.67
C GLU A 74 -2.04 -2.81 -12.26
N ARG A 75 -1.72 -1.78 -13.05
CA ARG A 75 -0.38 -1.57 -13.64
C ARG A 75 -0.25 -0.23 -14.36
N GLY A 76 1.00 0.18 -14.60
CA GLY A 76 1.31 1.31 -15.46
C GLY A 76 1.10 1.02 -16.97
N PRO A 77 0.98 2.05 -17.82
CA PRO A 77 0.89 1.89 -19.27
C PRO A 77 2.11 1.15 -19.84
N GLY A 78 1.87 0.03 -20.53
CA GLY A 78 2.92 -0.77 -21.15
C GLY A 78 3.72 -1.67 -20.19
N ALA A 79 3.39 -1.67 -18.89
CA ALA A 79 4.04 -2.56 -17.93
C ALA A 79 3.55 -4.02 -18.07
N GLU A 80 4.48 -4.96 -17.96
CA GLU A 80 4.17 -6.41 -18.00
C GLU A 80 3.61 -6.92 -16.66
N GLY A 81 3.87 -6.19 -15.58
CA GLY A 81 3.40 -6.45 -14.22
C GLY A 81 2.93 -5.20 -13.50
N GLY A 82 2.54 -5.37 -12.24
CA GLY A 82 2.08 -4.29 -11.37
C GLY A 82 1.49 -4.82 -10.06
N GLY A 83 0.47 -4.12 -9.56
CA GLY A 83 -0.27 -4.47 -8.36
C GLY A 83 -0.21 -3.40 -7.29
N THR A 84 -0.48 -3.80 -6.04
CA THR A 84 -0.52 -2.92 -4.87
C THR A 84 0.57 -3.24 -3.84
N ILE A 85 1.69 -3.81 -4.29
CA ILE A 85 2.92 -4.03 -3.51
C ILE A 85 4.10 -3.48 -4.31
N ILE A 86 5.27 -3.33 -3.68
CA ILE A 86 6.46 -2.75 -4.36
C ILE A 86 6.97 -3.64 -5.49
N GLN A 87 6.93 -4.96 -5.30
CA GLN A 87 7.32 -5.92 -6.34
C GLN A 87 6.24 -6.04 -7.41
N ASP A 88 6.63 -5.94 -8.68
CA ASP A 88 5.70 -6.18 -9.77
C ASP A 88 5.30 -7.66 -9.84
N LEU A 89 3.99 -7.90 -9.79
CA LEU A 89 3.42 -9.21 -10.04
C LEU A 89 2.98 -9.32 -11.51
N PRO A 90 3.14 -10.49 -12.16
CA PRO A 90 2.74 -10.65 -13.56
C PRO A 90 1.24 -10.34 -13.76
N TYR A 91 0.93 -9.56 -14.77
CA TYR A 91 -0.47 -9.27 -15.11
C TYR A 91 -1.23 -10.56 -15.45
N GLY A 92 -2.45 -10.69 -14.92
CA GLY A 92 -3.27 -11.90 -15.09
C GLY A 92 -2.95 -13.02 -14.09
N PHE A 93 -1.91 -12.87 -13.26
CA PHE A 93 -1.70 -13.72 -12.09
C PHE A 93 -2.40 -13.13 -10.85
N ALA A 94 -2.06 -11.88 -10.49
CA ALA A 94 -2.70 -11.15 -9.40
C ALA A 94 -3.27 -9.80 -9.86
N PRO A 95 -2.50 -8.90 -10.50
CA PRO A 95 -3.07 -7.73 -11.15
C PRO A 95 -4.08 -8.09 -12.24
N GLY A 96 -5.23 -7.41 -12.23
CA GLY A 96 -6.39 -7.67 -13.09
C GLY A 96 -7.26 -8.85 -12.63
N VAL A 97 -6.83 -9.59 -11.60
CA VAL A 97 -7.52 -10.78 -11.07
C VAL A 97 -8.03 -10.53 -9.65
N LEU A 98 -7.15 -10.15 -8.72
CA LEU A 98 -7.50 -9.89 -7.33
C LEU A 98 -8.19 -8.53 -7.21
N LEU A 99 -9.23 -8.46 -6.37
CA LEU A 99 -10.04 -7.25 -6.23
C LEU A 99 -9.21 -6.01 -5.88
N ASN A 100 -8.25 -6.13 -4.96
CA ASN A 100 -7.40 -5.01 -4.57
C ASN A 100 -6.38 -4.60 -5.63
N MET A 101 -6.14 -5.43 -6.66
CA MET A 101 -5.19 -5.16 -7.74
C MET A 101 -5.89 -5.08 -9.10
N THR A 102 -7.09 -4.50 -9.14
CA THR A 102 -7.89 -4.40 -10.37
C THR A 102 -8.46 -3.00 -10.46
N ASP A 103 -8.47 -2.42 -11.67
CA ASP A 103 -9.06 -1.12 -11.93
C ASP A 103 -10.51 -1.22 -12.44
N ASP A 104 -11.15 -0.06 -12.60
CA ASP A 104 -12.48 0.03 -13.17
C ASP A 104 -12.51 -0.29 -14.68
N THR A 105 -13.60 -0.84 -15.22
CA THR A 105 -14.93 -1.06 -14.60
C THR A 105 -15.07 -2.40 -13.88
N ARG A 106 -14.07 -3.29 -13.99
CA ARG A 106 -14.11 -4.63 -13.40
C ARG A 106 -14.14 -4.57 -11.88
N HIS A 107 -13.33 -3.71 -11.27
CA HIS A 107 -13.32 -3.48 -9.83
C HIS A 107 -14.72 -3.13 -9.29
N HIS A 108 -15.40 -2.14 -9.87
CA HIS A 108 -16.77 -1.78 -9.48
C HIS A 108 -17.75 -2.96 -9.60
N HIS A 109 -17.67 -3.77 -10.66
CA HIS A 109 -18.55 -4.93 -10.82
C HIS A 109 -18.34 -5.97 -9.70
N VAL A 110 -17.10 -6.35 -9.44
CA VAL A 110 -16.76 -7.35 -8.40
C VAL A 110 -17.10 -6.81 -7.00
N ARG A 111 -16.74 -5.55 -6.71
CA ARG A 111 -17.06 -4.89 -5.44
C ARG A 111 -18.57 -4.86 -5.18
N ARG A 112 -19.38 -4.60 -6.20
CA ARG A 112 -20.85 -4.60 -6.08
C ARG A 112 -21.42 -5.97 -5.67
N VAL A 113 -20.82 -7.06 -6.16
CA VAL A 113 -21.22 -8.43 -5.79
C VAL A 113 -20.85 -8.76 -4.34
N LEU A 114 -19.68 -8.28 -3.87
CA LEU A 114 -19.16 -8.60 -2.53
C LEU A 114 -19.73 -7.72 -1.42
N THR A 115 -20.06 -6.46 -1.70
CA THR A 115 -20.51 -5.48 -0.69
C THR A 115 -21.66 -5.97 0.21
N PRO A 116 -22.70 -6.68 -0.29
CA PRO A 116 -23.78 -7.18 0.55
C PRO A 116 -23.35 -8.17 1.65
N VAL A 117 -22.22 -8.87 1.46
CA VAL A 117 -21.66 -9.84 2.42
C VAL A 117 -21.21 -9.13 3.69
N VAL A 118 -20.71 -7.90 3.58
CA VAL A 118 -20.23 -7.07 4.70
C VAL A 118 -21.27 -6.01 5.12
N SER A 119 -22.55 -6.26 4.84
CA SER A 119 -23.62 -5.33 5.24
C SER A 119 -23.78 -5.25 6.77
N PRO A 120 -24.25 -4.10 7.31
CA PRO A 120 -24.43 -3.91 8.75
C PRO A 120 -25.26 -5.02 9.41
N ARG A 121 -26.31 -5.51 8.73
CA ARG A 121 -27.16 -6.62 9.20
C ARG A 121 -26.37 -7.92 9.35
N ARG A 122 -25.52 -8.27 8.37
CA ARG A 122 -24.72 -9.51 8.42
C ARG A 122 -23.63 -9.41 9.48
N LEU A 123 -22.97 -8.26 9.60
CA LEU A 123 -21.98 -8.02 10.64
C LEU A 123 -22.61 -8.10 12.05
N ALA A 124 -23.80 -7.51 12.23
CA ALA A 124 -24.53 -7.59 13.50
C ALA A 124 -24.91 -9.03 13.88
N ALA A 125 -25.24 -9.88 12.89
CA ALA A 125 -25.54 -11.29 13.12
C ALA A 125 -24.31 -12.11 13.53
N LEU A 126 -23.11 -11.72 13.09
CA LEU A 126 -21.84 -12.37 13.45
C LEU A 126 -21.33 -11.95 14.85
N ALA A 127 -21.67 -10.74 15.29
CA ALA A 127 -21.14 -10.16 16.53
C ALA A 127 -21.35 -10.99 17.82
N PRO A 128 -22.49 -11.68 18.05
CA PRO A 128 -22.64 -12.56 19.21
C PRO A 128 -21.65 -13.72 19.22
N GLU A 129 -21.45 -14.38 18.07
CA GLU A 129 -20.53 -15.51 17.95
C GLU A 129 -19.09 -15.09 18.23
N LEU A 130 -18.65 -13.96 17.65
CA LEU A 130 -17.31 -13.42 17.90
C LEU A 130 -17.10 -13.09 19.38
N ARG A 131 -18.12 -12.52 20.06
CA ARG A 131 -18.05 -12.22 21.50
C ARG A 131 -17.91 -13.47 22.36
N THR A 132 -18.48 -14.60 21.95
CA THR A 132 -18.31 -15.87 22.65
C THR A 132 -16.89 -16.41 22.46
N ARG A 133 -16.34 -16.34 21.24
CA ARG A 133 -14.99 -16.84 20.92
C ARG A 133 -13.85 -16.00 21.49
N ALA A 134 -14.09 -14.70 21.74
CA ALA A 134 -13.09 -13.78 22.25
C ALA A 134 -12.94 -13.79 23.78
N ARG A 135 -13.78 -14.55 24.49
CA ARG A 135 -13.63 -14.81 25.93
C ARG A 135 -12.70 -15.98 26.15
#